data_AF-A0A522NAI4-F1
#
_entry.id   AF-A0A522NAI4-F1
#
_cell.length_a   1.000
_cell.length_b   1.000
_cell.length_c   1.000
_cell.angle_alpha   90.00
_cell.angle_beta   90.00
_cell.angle_gamma   90.00
#
_symmetry.space_group_name_H-M   'P 1'
#
loop_
_entity.id
_entity.type
_entity.pdbx_description
1 polymer ?
#
loop_
_entity_poly.entity_id
_entity_poly.type
_entity_poly.pdbx_seq_one_letter_code
_entity_poly.pdbx_strand_id
1 'polypeptide(L)'
;MAWNEPGKGSNDPWGKNRQSGKSPLDDLLRKLRTRMGKTGQGAGGILTAVLVLLVVGLLFSSYTIINARQVGVVLRFGQYSRTLGPGFHLKLPQPIESVRKVEATRVRSVNDTVSMLTRDENIITVDFTVQYQVDDSRKYLFSLNDPDGTIQAAAEAAVRGVIGGSNMDQILSAAGANLVNEAQQVLQKTMDGYDAGLRVTEVSFQNVSPPKEVKDAFDDVNKAREDKQSIENAALAYANKVVPVARGDAARIAAEAAGYKAERIARAQGDTARFALLLKQYKAAPEVTRKRLWLETMEQVMADNSKVIDGSGGRNIINLPFGRAEQSPANGTDTDTDTGTVNAVVSPASGSTTGNKGAQP
;
A
#
# COMPACT_ATOMS: atom_id res chain seq x y z
N MET A 1 -51.48 46.12 -77.40
CA MET A 1 -50.86 47.28 -78.08
C MET A 1 -50.93 48.47 -77.12
N ALA A 2 -49.80 48.93 -76.60
CA ALA A 2 -49.58 50.22 -75.93
C ALA A 2 -48.07 50.26 -75.61
N TRP A 3 -47.20 50.87 -76.42
CA TRP A 3 -46.91 52.30 -76.62
C TRP A 3 -46.00 52.92 -75.53
N ASN A 4 -45.12 53.80 -76.02
CA ASN A 4 -43.84 54.26 -75.51
C ASN A 4 -43.91 55.37 -74.44
N GLU A 5 -42.81 55.48 -73.67
CA GLU A 5 -42.12 56.71 -73.18
C GLU A 5 -42.81 57.62 -72.12
N PRO A 6 -42.12 58.63 -71.50
CA PRO A 6 -40.83 58.60 -70.78
C PRO A 6 -40.82 59.49 -69.48
N GLY A 7 -39.73 59.42 -68.68
CA GLY A 7 -39.12 60.58 -68.01
C GLY A 7 -39.65 61.13 -66.66
N LYS A 8 -38.82 61.03 -65.60
CA LYS A 8 -38.52 62.03 -64.54
C LYS A 8 -37.59 61.35 -63.52
N GLY A 9 -36.44 61.87 -63.10
CA GLY A 9 -36.11 63.27 -62.80
C GLY A 9 -36.16 63.46 -61.28
N SER A 10 -35.03 63.24 -60.59
CA SER A 10 -34.80 63.80 -59.25
C SER A 10 -33.30 63.97 -59.01
N ASN A 11 -32.87 65.22 -59.19
CA ASN A 11 -31.66 65.77 -58.59
C ASN A 11 -31.75 65.65 -57.07
N ASP A 12 -30.66 65.27 -56.42
CA ASP A 12 -30.44 65.62 -55.02
C ASP A 12 -29.09 66.35 -54.84
N PRO A 13 -29.05 67.49 -54.12
CA PRO A 13 -28.03 68.53 -54.27
C PRO A 13 -26.94 68.52 -53.18
N TRP A 14 -26.54 67.34 -52.69
CA TRP A 14 -25.55 67.24 -51.62
C TRP A 14 -24.22 66.68 -52.13
N GLY A 15 -23.52 67.52 -52.90
CA GLY A 15 -22.11 67.32 -53.21
C GLY A 15 -21.25 67.48 -51.96
N LYS A 16 -20.89 66.36 -51.32
CA LYS A 16 -19.75 66.31 -50.39
C LYS A 16 -18.64 65.47 -50.99
N ASN A 17 -17.68 66.21 -51.55
CA ASN A 17 -16.36 65.78 -51.93
C ASN A 17 -15.68 65.08 -50.74
N ARG A 18 -15.54 63.75 -50.80
CA ARG A 18 -14.55 63.02 -50.01
C ARG A 18 -13.60 62.34 -50.99
N GLN A 19 -12.51 63.04 -51.24
CA GLN A 19 -11.35 62.52 -51.94
C GLN A 19 -10.77 61.37 -51.09
N SER A 20 -11.22 60.15 -51.36
CA SER A 20 -10.56 58.96 -50.82
C SER A 20 -9.18 58.90 -51.46
N GLY A 21 -8.16 59.19 -50.66
CA GLY A 21 -6.76 59.05 -51.05
C GLY A 21 -6.55 57.65 -51.58
N LYS A 22 -6.22 57.55 -52.86
CA LYS A 22 -5.87 56.29 -53.54
C LYS A 22 -4.77 55.63 -52.71
N SER A 23 -5.13 54.57 -52.00
CA SER A 23 -4.16 53.80 -51.25
C SER A 23 -3.17 53.22 -52.28
N PRO A 24 -1.84 53.31 -52.07
CA PRO A 24 -0.84 52.80 -53.02
C PRO A 24 -1.04 51.32 -53.41
N LEU A 25 -1.77 50.58 -52.58
CA LEU A 25 -2.20 49.21 -52.80
C LEU A 25 -3.23 49.08 -53.93
N ASP A 26 -4.15 50.05 -54.11
CA ASP A 26 -5.16 50.03 -55.16
C ASP A 26 -4.56 50.31 -56.55
N ASP A 27 -3.56 51.18 -56.64
CA ASP A 27 -2.83 51.42 -57.89
C ASP A 27 -1.92 50.24 -58.25
N LEU A 28 -1.37 49.53 -57.26
CA LEU A 28 -0.67 48.25 -57.48
C LEU A 28 -1.63 47.15 -57.95
N LEU A 29 -2.83 47.05 -57.36
CA LEU A 29 -3.86 46.11 -57.78
C LEU A 29 -4.39 46.42 -59.20
N ARG A 30 -4.57 47.69 -59.55
CA ARG A 30 -4.99 48.09 -60.90
C ARG A 30 -3.90 47.88 -61.95
N LYS A 31 -2.63 48.16 -61.62
CA LYS A 31 -1.49 47.88 -62.52
C LYS A 31 -1.28 46.37 -62.70
N LEU A 32 -1.50 45.57 -61.65
CA LEU A 32 -1.48 44.12 -61.73
C LEU A 32 -2.66 43.62 -62.59
N ARG A 33 -3.88 44.15 -62.39
CA ARG A 33 -5.09 43.79 -63.16
C ARG A 33 -5.03 44.21 -64.62
N THR A 34 -4.40 45.33 -64.95
CA THR A 34 -4.23 45.78 -66.35
C THR A 34 -3.10 45.07 -67.07
N ARG A 35 -2.04 44.63 -66.36
CA ARG A 35 -1.05 43.69 -66.93
C ARG A 35 -1.61 42.27 -67.07
N MET A 36 -2.37 41.75 -66.10
CA MET A 36 -3.05 40.45 -66.20
C MET A 36 -4.18 40.45 -67.24
N GLY A 37 -4.94 41.54 -67.35
CA GLY A 37 -6.08 41.66 -68.26
C GLY A 37 -5.70 41.69 -69.74
N LYS A 38 -4.46 42.09 -70.07
CA LYS A 38 -3.95 42.06 -71.46
C LYS A 38 -3.27 40.74 -71.82
N THR A 39 -3.00 39.88 -70.84
CA THR A 39 -2.48 38.52 -71.04
C THR A 39 -3.59 37.47 -71.05
N GLY A 40 -4.79 37.77 -70.52
CA GLY A 40 -5.89 36.82 -70.31
C GLY A 40 -6.64 36.27 -71.54
N GLN A 41 -6.27 36.64 -72.78
CA GLN A 41 -6.98 36.19 -74.00
C GLN A 41 -5.98 35.66 -75.05
N GLY A 42 -5.14 34.72 -74.66
CA GLY A 42 -4.18 34.03 -75.52
C GLY A 42 -3.39 33.00 -74.71
N ALA A 43 -2.61 32.14 -75.38
CA ALA A 43 -1.82 31.08 -74.73
C ALA A 43 -0.95 31.58 -73.54
N GLY A 44 -0.56 32.87 -73.54
CA GLY A 44 0.14 33.51 -72.42
C GLY A 44 -0.69 33.71 -71.15
N GLY A 45 -2.01 33.88 -71.24
CA GLY A 45 -2.91 34.07 -70.10
C GLY A 45 -3.10 32.79 -69.30
N ILE A 46 -3.21 31.68 -70.01
CA ILE A 46 -3.25 30.33 -69.44
C ILE A 46 -1.93 30.05 -68.71
N LEU A 47 -0.78 30.39 -69.33
CA LEU A 47 0.53 30.27 -68.67
C LEU A 47 0.63 31.12 -67.40
N THR A 48 0.16 32.37 -67.42
CA THR A 48 0.16 33.22 -66.22
C THR A 48 -0.78 32.70 -65.14
N ALA A 49 -1.97 32.19 -65.51
CA ALA A 49 -2.92 31.62 -64.55
C ALA A 49 -2.37 30.35 -63.91
N VAL A 50 -1.76 29.45 -64.70
CA VAL A 50 -1.10 28.23 -64.22
C VAL A 50 0.08 28.55 -63.30
N LEU A 51 0.90 29.54 -63.66
CA LEU A 51 2.04 29.96 -62.83
C LEU A 51 1.58 30.57 -61.51
N VAL A 52 0.56 31.41 -61.51
CA VAL A 52 -0.03 31.97 -60.28
C VAL A 52 -0.62 30.86 -59.41
N LEU A 53 -1.35 29.90 -60.00
CA LEU A 53 -1.93 28.77 -59.27
C LEU A 53 -0.84 27.87 -58.67
N LEU A 54 0.26 27.65 -59.40
CA LEU A 54 1.44 26.92 -58.93
C LEU A 54 2.12 27.66 -57.78
N VAL A 55 2.36 28.97 -57.89
CA VAL A 55 2.95 29.77 -56.81
C VAL A 55 2.07 29.79 -55.56
N VAL A 56 0.76 29.96 -55.73
CA VAL A 56 -0.21 29.89 -54.62
C VAL A 56 -0.19 28.49 -53.99
N GLY A 57 -0.17 27.42 -54.79
CA GLY A 57 -0.04 26.05 -54.30
C GLY A 57 1.25 25.80 -53.52
N LEU A 58 2.38 26.33 -54.00
CA LEU A 58 3.66 26.25 -53.28
C LEU A 58 3.59 27.01 -51.95
N LEU A 59 3.04 28.24 -51.92
CA LEU A 59 2.87 29.03 -50.70
C LEU A 59 1.97 28.34 -49.67
N PHE A 60 0.85 27.75 -50.10
CA PHE A 60 0.00 26.94 -49.22
C PHE A 60 0.71 25.68 -48.72
N SER A 61 1.60 25.07 -49.50
CA SER A 61 2.39 23.91 -49.03
C SER A 61 3.58 24.27 -48.13
N SER A 62 3.87 25.57 -47.96
CA SER A 62 5.04 26.08 -47.22
C SER A 62 4.77 26.25 -45.73
N TYR A 63 3.52 26.36 -45.27
CA TYR A 63 3.24 26.50 -43.84
C TYR A 63 3.09 25.14 -43.17
N THR A 64 3.64 25.02 -41.95
CA THR A 64 3.41 23.86 -41.08
C THR A 64 3.25 24.29 -39.63
N ILE A 65 2.27 23.69 -38.95
CA ILE A 65 2.02 23.89 -37.53
C ILE A 65 2.36 22.60 -36.80
N ILE A 66 3.19 22.72 -35.77
CA ILE A 66 3.61 21.62 -34.90
C ILE A 66 3.04 21.88 -33.51
N ASN A 67 2.33 20.88 -33.00
CA ASN A 67 1.70 20.95 -31.68
C ASN A 67 2.73 20.90 -30.55
N ALA A 68 2.36 21.37 -29.36
CA ALA A 68 3.22 21.36 -28.17
C ALA A 68 3.78 19.97 -27.79
N ARG A 69 3.01 18.90 -28.05
CA ARG A 69 3.41 17.51 -27.77
C ARG A 69 4.12 16.82 -28.95
N GLN A 70 4.33 17.52 -30.06
CA GLN A 70 4.87 16.98 -31.29
C GLN A 70 6.20 17.64 -31.65
N VAL A 71 7.07 16.88 -32.30
CA VAL A 71 8.30 17.36 -32.94
C VAL A 71 8.22 17.04 -34.42
N GLY A 72 8.52 18.01 -35.26
CA GLY A 72 8.54 17.85 -36.71
C GLY A 72 9.94 17.53 -37.19
N VAL A 73 10.13 16.39 -37.83
CA VAL A 73 11.38 16.02 -38.50
C VAL A 73 11.28 16.37 -39.98
N VAL A 74 12.10 17.31 -40.43
CA VAL A 74 12.12 17.79 -41.82
C VAL A 74 13.09 16.96 -42.64
N LEU A 75 12.57 16.42 -43.73
CA LEU A 75 13.31 15.69 -44.75
C LEU A 75 13.45 16.60 -45.97
N ARG A 76 14.67 16.79 -46.45
CA ARG A 76 14.95 17.47 -47.72
C ARG A 76 15.40 16.42 -48.73
N PHE A 77 14.64 16.24 -49.81
CA PHE A 77 14.87 15.15 -50.79
C PHE A 77 15.06 13.76 -50.15
N GLY A 78 14.38 13.50 -49.03
CA GLY A 78 14.49 12.24 -48.29
C GLY A 78 15.64 12.16 -47.27
N GLN A 79 16.59 13.11 -47.27
CA GLN A 79 17.63 13.18 -46.25
C GLN A 79 17.19 14.05 -45.06
N TYR A 80 17.56 13.65 -43.84
CA TYR A 80 17.34 14.46 -42.63
C TYR A 80 18.02 15.84 -42.76
N SER A 81 17.25 16.92 -42.55
CA SER A 81 17.78 18.29 -42.58
C SER A 81 17.76 18.96 -41.22
N ARG A 82 16.59 19.03 -40.57
CA ARG A 82 16.42 19.73 -39.28
C ARG A 82 15.22 19.20 -38.50
N THR A 83 15.28 19.34 -37.18
CA THR A 83 14.13 19.19 -36.27
C THR A 83 13.47 20.54 -36.03
N LEU A 84 12.15 20.53 -35.98
CA LEU A 84 11.31 21.69 -35.70
C LEU A 84 10.60 21.45 -34.37
N GLY A 85 10.81 22.36 -33.41
CA GLY A 85 10.08 22.35 -32.15
C GLY A 85 8.63 22.82 -32.30
N PRO A 86 7.86 22.87 -31.20
CA PRO A 86 6.49 23.38 -31.21
C PRO A 86 6.37 24.79 -31.78
N GLY A 87 5.31 25.04 -32.53
CA GLY A 87 5.00 26.37 -33.06
C GLY A 87 4.77 26.40 -34.56
N PHE A 88 4.76 27.63 -35.09
CA PHE A 88 4.59 27.90 -36.51
C PHE A 88 5.96 27.87 -37.21
N HIS A 89 6.08 27.06 -38.25
CA HIS A 89 7.30 26.95 -39.03
C HIS A 89 7.01 27.04 -40.53
N LEU A 90 7.86 27.77 -41.23
CA LEU A 90 7.89 27.82 -42.68
C LEU A 90 8.86 26.76 -43.19
N LYS A 91 8.36 25.89 -44.06
CA LYS A 91 9.15 24.89 -44.77
C LYS A 91 9.16 25.21 -46.26
N LEU A 92 10.12 24.65 -46.97
CA LEU A 92 10.09 24.70 -48.43
C LEU A 92 8.88 23.88 -48.94
N PRO A 93 8.26 24.32 -50.05
CA PRO A 93 7.13 23.62 -50.61
C PRO A 93 7.48 22.19 -51.05
N GLN A 94 6.49 21.30 -51.07
CA GLN A 94 6.68 19.99 -51.69
C GLN A 94 6.97 20.17 -53.19
N PRO A 95 7.92 19.43 -53.78
CA PRO A 95 8.52 18.17 -53.32
C PRO A 95 9.86 18.28 -52.57
N ILE A 96 10.38 19.49 -52.34
CA ILE A 96 11.75 19.69 -51.81
C ILE A 96 11.84 19.29 -50.34
N GLU A 97 10.88 19.73 -49.51
CA GLU A 97 10.82 19.42 -48.08
C GLU A 97 9.50 18.75 -47.67
N SER A 98 9.61 17.62 -46.96
CA SER A 98 8.51 16.93 -46.29
C SER A 98 8.74 16.91 -44.78
N VAL A 99 7.65 16.87 -43.99
CA VAL A 99 7.70 16.91 -42.53
C VAL A 99 6.99 15.69 -41.96
N ARG A 100 7.70 14.90 -41.16
CA ARG A 100 7.12 13.82 -40.35
C ARG A 100 6.94 14.33 -38.92
N LYS A 101 5.73 14.20 -38.38
CA LYS A 101 5.43 14.63 -37.01
C LYS A 101 5.49 13.42 -36.09
N VAL A 102 6.21 13.54 -34.97
CA VAL A 102 6.34 12.51 -33.95
C VAL A 102 5.87 13.07 -32.62
N GLU A 103 5.14 12.28 -31.84
CA GLU A 103 4.68 12.67 -30.50
C GLU A 103 5.79 12.39 -29.47
N ALA A 104 6.64 13.38 -29.19
CA ALA A 104 7.78 13.20 -28.28
C ALA A 104 7.37 13.15 -26.80
N THR A 105 6.43 14.01 -26.39
CA THR A 105 6.03 14.16 -24.98
C THR A 105 4.98 13.14 -24.53
N ARG A 106 4.45 12.32 -25.43
CA ARG A 106 3.42 11.34 -25.09
C ARG A 106 4.10 10.06 -24.61
N VAL A 107 3.81 9.68 -23.36
CA VAL A 107 4.17 8.35 -22.86
C VAL A 107 3.33 7.30 -23.57
N ARG A 108 4.00 6.33 -24.17
CA ARG A 108 3.40 5.16 -24.80
C ARG A 108 3.64 3.95 -23.91
N SER A 109 2.70 3.03 -23.91
CA SER A 109 2.77 1.79 -23.15
C SER A 109 2.66 0.61 -24.09
N VAL A 110 3.53 -0.38 -23.90
CA VAL A 110 3.43 -1.71 -24.53
C VAL A 110 3.29 -2.72 -23.41
N ASN A 111 2.31 -3.62 -23.55
CA ASN A 111 2.05 -4.69 -22.61
C ASN A 111 2.21 -6.03 -23.31
N ASP A 112 2.78 -7.00 -22.60
CA ASP A 112 2.93 -8.36 -23.10
C ASP A 112 2.91 -9.36 -21.93
N THR A 113 2.59 -10.62 -22.25
CA THR A 113 2.48 -11.72 -21.31
C THR A 113 3.40 -12.83 -21.76
N VAL A 114 4.37 -13.18 -20.90
CA VAL A 114 5.40 -14.17 -21.24
C VAL A 114 5.51 -15.22 -20.14
N SER A 115 5.56 -16.49 -20.53
CA SER A 115 5.87 -17.59 -19.64
C SER A 115 7.35 -17.94 -19.72
N MET A 116 8.01 -18.08 -18.57
CA MET A 116 9.43 -18.37 -18.47
C MET A 116 9.76 -19.12 -17.17
N LEU A 117 10.98 -19.65 -17.12
CA LEU A 117 11.52 -20.33 -15.94
C LEU A 117 12.36 -19.35 -15.11
N THR A 118 12.17 -19.36 -13.80
CA THR A 118 13.04 -18.67 -12.83
C THR A 118 14.32 -19.48 -12.58
N ARG A 119 15.25 -18.89 -11.81
CA ARG A 119 16.50 -19.56 -11.42
C ARG A 119 16.29 -20.85 -10.61
N ASP A 120 15.21 -20.89 -9.84
CA ASP A 120 14.82 -22.01 -8.97
C ASP A 120 13.82 -22.97 -9.63
N GLU A 121 13.82 -23.04 -10.96
CA GLU A 121 13.05 -24.00 -11.76
C GLU A 121 11.52 -23.85 -11.62
N ASN A 122 11.02 -22.68 -11.23
CA ASN A 122 9.59 -22.40 -11.22
C ASN A 122 9.16 -21.83 -12.57
N ILE A 123 8.12 -22.43 -13.15
CA ILE A 123 7.46 -21.87 -14.33
C ILE A 123 6.52 -20.77 -13.84
N ILE A 124 6.68 -19.57 -14.37
CA ILE A 124 5.82 -18.44 -14.05
C ILE A 124 5.35 -17.74 -15.32
N THR A 125 4.15 -17.19 -15.25
CA THR A 125 3.63 -16.28 -16.27
C THR A 125 3.71 -14.87 -15.72
N VAL A 126 4.36 -13.98 -16.46
CA VAL A 126 4.59 -12.59 -16.06
C VAL A 126 3.93 -11.67 -17.06
N ASP A 127 3.01 -10.86 -16.53
CA ASP A 127 2.40 -9.74 -17.25
C ASP A 127 3.24 -8.50 -16.99
N PHE A 128 3.88 -7.96 -18.04
CA PHE A 128 4.70 -6.75 -17.90
C PHE A 128 4.19 -5.62 -18.79
N THR A 129 4.43 -4.39 -18.34
CA THR A 129 4.13 -3.18 -19.09
C THR A 129 5.36 -2.30 -19.11
N VAL A 130 5.74 -1.86 -20.31
CA VAL A 130 6.83 -0.91 -20.51
C VAL A 130 6.25 0.42 -20.96
N GLN A 131 6.57 1.46 -20.20
CA GLN A 131 6.26 2.84 -20.54
C GLN A 131 7.51 3.54 -21.07
N TYR A 132 7.38 4.16 -22.23
CA TYR A 132 8.49 4.87 -22.88
C TYR A 132 8.02 6.16 -23.54
N GLN A 133 8.97 7.05 -23.78
CA GLN A 133 8.78 8.30 -24.50
C GLN A 133 9.91 8.50 -25.53
N VAL A 134 9.63 9.27 -26.57
CA VAL A 134 10.62 9.55 -27.62
C VAL A 134 11.47 10.73 -27.18
N ASP A 135 12.77 10.49 -26.98
CA ASP A 135 13.75 11.53 -26.63
C ASP A 135 14.31 12.19 -27.88
N ASP A 136 14.82 11.39 -28.82
CA ASP A 136 15.33 11.86 -30.11
C ASP A 136 14.42 11.38 -31.25
N SER A 137 13.65 12.32 -31.80
CA SER A 137 12.72 12.06 -32.90
C SER A 137 13.40 11.67 -34.22
N ARG A 138 14.68 12.02 -34.42
CA ARG A 138 15.44 11.60 -35.60
C ARG A 138 15.79 10.12 -35.48
N LYS A 139 16.40 9.73 -34.37
CA LYS A 139 16.78 8.33 -34.10
C LYS A 139 15.56 7.41 -34.13
N TYR A 140 14.47 7.83 -33.48
CA TYR A 140 13.22 7.06 -33.46
C TYR A 140 12.65 6.76 -34.87
N LEU A 141 12.77 7.69 -35.81
CA LEU A 141 12.21 7.52 -37.17
C LEU A 141 13.13 6.77 -38.15
N PHE A 142 14.44 6.73 -37.89
CA PHE A 142 15.43 6.28 -38.88
C PHE A 142 16.38 5.20 -38.39
N SER A 143 16.56 5.03 -37.07
CA SER A 143 17.41 3.96 -36.52
C SER A 143 16.70 2.61 -36.55
N LEU A 144 15.39 2.59 -36.27
CA LEU A 144 14.59 1.37 -36.18
C LEU A 144 13.49 1.35 -37.25
N ASN A 145 13.27 0.18 -37.86
CA ASN A 145 12.17 -0.02 -38.82
C ASN A 145 10.81 -0.10 -38.11
N ASP A 146 10.74 -0.86 -37.02
CA ASP A 146 9.55 -1.03 -36.18
C ASP A 146 9.93 -0.76 -34.71
N PRO A 147 9.79 0.49 -34.24
CA PRO A 147 10.16 0.85 -32.87
C PRO A 147 9.32 0.12 -31.82
N ASP A 148 8.03 -0.09 -32.09
CA ASP A 148 7.09 -0.65 -31.13
C ASP A 148 7.32 -2.16 -30.97
N GLY A 149 7.55 -2.88 -32.08
CA GLY A 149 7.94 -4.30 -32.01
C GLY A 149 9.36 -4.52 -31.46
N THR A 150 10.30 -3.61 -31.75
CA THR A 150 11.68 -3.72 -31.24
C THR A 150 11.72 -3.53 -29.73
N ILE A 151 11.00 -2.53 -29.19
CA ILE A 151 10.96 -2.33 -27.73
C ILE A 151 10.23 -3.48 -27.03
N GLN A 152 9.18 -4.05 -27.65
CA GLN A 152 8.51 -5.23 -27.11
C GLN A 152 9.48 -6.41 -26.99
N ALA A 153 10.17 -6.77 -28.08
CA ALA A 153 11.10 -7.89 -28.09
C ALA A 153 12.31 -7.67 -27.16
N ALA A 154 12.81 -6.44 -27.09
CA ALA A 154 13.91 -6.11 -26.19
C ALA A 154 13.48 -6.09 -24.72
N ALA A 155 12.26 -5.64 -24.42
CA ALA A 155 11.68 -5.70 -23.08
C ALA A 155 11.49 -7.15 -22.64
N GLU A 156 10.93 -7.99 -23.50
CA GLU A 156 10.80 -9.43 -23.27
C GLU A 156 12.16 -10.08 -22.98
N ALA A 157 13.20 -9.74 -23.74
CA ALA A 157 14.56 -10.24 -23.49
C ALA A 157 15.15 -9.75 -22.17
N ALA A 158 14.97 -8.47 -21.82
CA ALA A 158 15.44 -7.89 -20.56
C ALA A 158 14.73 -8.53 -19.35
N VAL A 159 13.41 -8.67 -19.43
CA VAL A 159 12.59 -9.33 -18.41
C VAL A 159 13.02 -10.78 -18.25
N ARG A 160 13.17 -11.53 -19.34
CA ARG A 160 13.67 -12.92 -19.29
C ARG A 160 15.06 -13.04 -18.66
N GLY A 161 15.96 -12.11 -18.96
CA GLY A 161 17.31 -12.11 -18.39
C GLY A 161 17.31 -11.91 -16.88
N VAL A 162 16.55 -10.92 -16.40
CA VAL A 162 16.48 -10.59 -14.96
C VAL A 162 15.72 -11.65 -14.17
N ILE A 163 14.58 -12.11 -14.68
CA ILE A 163 13.74 -13.11 -14.03
C ILE A 163 14.41 -14.49 -14.03
N GLY A 164 15.05 -14.89 -15.14
CA GLY A 164 15.78 -16.15 -15.22
C GLY A 164 17.01 -16.20 -14.29
N GLY A 165 17.55 -15.05 -13.89
CA GLY A 165 18.63 -14.94 -12.90
C GLY A 165 18.16 -14.90 -11.44
N SER A 166 16.86 -14.79 -11.20
CA SER A 166 16.25 -14.51 -9.90
C SER A 166 15.39 -15.67 -9.39
N ASN A 167 15.28 -15.78 -8.06
CA ASN A 167 14.43 -16.79 -7.42
C ASN A 167 12.99 -16.28 -7.29
N MET A 168 12.02 -17.20 -7.18
CA MET A 168 10.59 -16.85 -7.08
C MET A 168 10.27 -15.96 -5.88
N ASP A 169 10.84 -16.27 -4.70
CA ASP A 169 10.64 -15.48 -3.48
C ASP A 169 11.13 -14.02 -3.63
N GLN A 170 12.17 -13.79 -4.43
CA GLN A 170 12.69 -12.45 -4.68
C GLN A 170 11.77 -11.66 -5.61
N ILE A 171 11.14 -12.34 -6.57
CA ILE A 171 10.21 -11.74 -7.53
C ILE A 171 8.90 -11.34 -6.84
N LEU A 172 8.39 -12.17 -5.92
CA LEU A 172 7.14 -11.93 -5.20
C LEU A 172 7.26 -11.01 -3.97
N SER A 173 8.47 -10.83 -3.44
CA SER A 173 8.71 -9.99 -2.25
C SER A 173 8.92 -8.52 -2.61
N ALA A 174 9.09 -7.67 -1.58
CA ALA A 174 9.47 -6.26 -1.77
C ALA A 174 10.79 -6.08 -2.56
N ALA A 175 11.63 -7.12 -2.63
CA ALA A 175 12.83 -7.12 -3.47
C ALA A 175 12.51 -7.09 -4.98
N GLY A 176 11.28 -7.43 -5.38
CA GLY A 176 10.83 -7.36 -6.77
C GLY A 176 10.94 -5.95 -7.37
N ALA A 177 10.84 -4.90 -6.56
CA ALA A 177 11.06 -3.53 -7.01
C ALA A 177 12.49 -3.28 -7.52
N ASN A 178 13.49 -3.97 -6.95
CA ASN A 178 14.87 -3.87 -7.43
C ASN A 178 15.04 -4.54 -8.80
N LEU A 179 14.36 -5.67 -9.02
CA LEU A 179 14.37 -6.38 -10.30
C LEU A 179 13.72 -5.55 -11.41
N VAL A 180 12.65 -4.82 -11.09
CA VAL A 180 12.04 -3.87 -12.01
C VAL A 180 13.04 -2.79 -12.46
N ASN A 181 13.77 -2.19 -11.51
CA ASN A 181 14.78 -1.19 -11.81
C ASN A 181 15.94 -1.77 -12.64
N GLU A 182 16.38 -2.98 -12.32
CA GLU A 182 17.41 -3.69 -13.10
C GLU A 182 16.94 -3.95 -14.53
N ALA A 183 15.71 -4.44 -14.72
CA ALA A 183 15.12 -4.66 -16.03
C ALA A 183 15.01 -3.35 -16.83
N GLN A 184 14.62 -2.25 -16.20
CA GLN A 184 14.62 -0.92 -16.83
C GLN A 184 16.02 -0.51 -17.29
N GLN A 185 17.04 -0.70 -16.44
CA GLN A 185 18.43 -0.35 -16.79
C GLN A 185 18.97 -1.20 -17.93
N VAL A 186 18.73 -2.51 -17.92
CA VAL A 186 19.11 -3.43 -19.00
C VAL A 186 18.39 -3.05 -20.30
N LEU A 187 17.09 -2.76 -20.23
CA LEU A 187 16.31 -2.34 -21.38
C LEU A 187 16.81 -1.01 -21.96
N GLN A 188 17.05 0.01 -21.11
CA GLN A 188 17.58 1.29 -21.55
C GLN A 188 18.95 1.12 -22.21
N LYS A 189 19.86 0.36 -21.60
CA LYS A 189 21.18 0.06 -22.16
C LYS A 189 21.08 -0.63 -23.53
N THR A 190 20.11 -1.53 -23.69
CA THR A 190 19.86 -2.21 -24.96
C THR A 190 19.30 -1.24 -26.02
N MET A 191 18.37 -0.36 -25.65
CA MET A 191 17.81 0.68 -26.54
C MET A 191 18.86 1.73 -26.94
N ASP A 192 19.76 2.08 -26.03
CA ASP A 192 20.90 2.97 -26.31
C ASP A 192 21.87 2.31 -27.29
N GLY A 193 22.13 1.00 -27.14
CA GLY A 193 22.96 0.24 -28.08
C GLY A 193 22.38 0.14 -29.49
N TYR A 194 21.05 0.17 -29.64
CA TYR A 194 20.37 0.26 -30.94
C TYR A 194 20.22 1.69 -31.46
N ASP A 195 20.71 2.69 -30.73
CA ASP A 195 20.52 4.10 -31.07
C ASP A 195 19.05 4.44 -31.33
N ALA A 196 18.13 3.88 -30.54
CA ALA A 196 16.68 3.98 -30.76
C ALA A 196 16.12 5.40 -30.53
N GLY A 197 16.82 6.22 -29.74
CA GLY A 197 16.32 7.55 -29.33
C GLY A 197 15.11 7.49 -28.41
N LEU A 198 14.92 6.35 -27.72
CA LEU A 198 13.83 6.10 -26.79
C LEU A 198 14.34 6.20 -25.35
N ARG A 199 13.52 6.81 -24.49
CA ARG A 199 13.73 6.81 -23.05
C ARG A 199 12.66 5.95 -22.39
N VAL A 200 13.08 4.92 -21.68
CA VAL A 200 12.21 4.06 -20.88
C VAL A 200 11.92 4.78 -19.56
N THR A 201 10.65 5.12 -19.34
CA THR A 201 10.20 5.82 -18.13
C THR A 201 10.02 4.82 -16.99
N GLU A 202 9.32 3.71 -17.25
CA GLU A 202 8.97 2.73 -16.23
C GLU A 202 8.79 1.35 -16.87
N VAL A 203 9.22 0.32 -16.15
CA VAL A 203 8.86 -1.07 -16.40
C VAL A 203 8.03 -1.52 -15.20
N SER A 204 6.95 -2.25 -15.39
CA SER A 204 6.13 -2.74 -14.28
C SER A 204 5.77 -4.21 -14.52
N PHE A 205 5.86 -5.02 -13.46
CA PHE A 205 5.36 -6.39 -13.42
C PHE A 205 4.01 -6.37 -12.71
N GLN A 206 2.92 -6.63 -13.43
CA GLN A 206 1.57 -6.53 -12.84
C GLN A 206 1.20 -7.79 -12.09
N ASN A 207 1.45 -8.97 -12.68
CA ASN A 207 1.02 -10.24 -12.12
C ASN A 207 2.10 -11.30 -12.39
N VAL A 208 2.49 -12.00 -11.33
CA VAL A 208 3.39 -13.15 -11.37
C VAL A 208 2.65 -14.31 -10.73
N SER A 209 2.24 -15.29 -11.52
CA SER A 209 1.46 -16.43 -11.04
C SER A 209 2.00 -17.74 -11.60
N PRO A 210 2.02 -18.83 -10.79
CA PRO A 210 2.27 -20.18 -11.30
C PRO A 210 1.17 -20.62 -12.29
N PRO A 211 1.45 -21.58 -13.19
CA PRO A 211 0.45 -22.24 -14.01
C PRO A 211 -0.67 -22.84 -13.16
N LYS A 212 -1.90 -22.84 -13.69
CA LYS A 212 -3.08 -23.30 -12.94
C LYS A 212 -3.00 -24.77 -12.57
N GLU A 213 -2.26 -25.55 -13.35
CA GLU A 213 -2.13 -27.00 -13.22
C GLU A 213 -1.40 -27.42 -11.94
N VAL A 214 -0.50 -26.58 -11.42
CA VAL A 214 0.36 -26.90 -10.26
C VAL A 214 0.00 -26.11 -9.00
N LYS A 215 -0.97 -25.21 -9.09
CA LYS A 215 -1.35 -24.31 -8.00
C LYS A 215 -1.76 -25.08 -6.74
N ASP A 216 -2.62 -26.09 -6.88
CA ASP A 216 -3.14 -26.85 -5.74
C ASP A 216 -2.03 -27.59 -4.99
N ALA A 217 -1.08 -28.18 -5.71
CA ALA A 217 0.06 -28.88 -5.10
C ALA A 217 1.03 -27.91 -4.40
N PHE A 218 1.21 -26.71 -4.95
CA PHE A 218 2.05 -25.68 -4.33
C PHE A 218 1.40 -25.11 -3.06
N ASP A 219 0.09 -24.85 -3.13
CA ASP A 219 -0.70 -24.39 -1.99
C ASP A 219 -0.68 -25.46 -0.86
N ASP A 220 -0.69 -26.75 -1.19
CA ASP A 220 -0.56 -27.85 -0.22
C ASP A 220 0.82 -27.88 0.47
N VAL A 221 1.92 -27.72 -0.28
CA VAL A 221 3.27 -27.66 0.31
C VAL A 221 3.43 -26.45 1.23
N ASN A 222 2.89 -25.29 0.85
CA ASN A 222 2.92 -24.10 1.70
C ASN A 222 2.10 -24.31 2.97
N LYS A 223 0.90 -24.87 2.84
CA LYS A 223 0.06 -25.23 3.99
C LYS A 223 0.79 -26.20 4.92
N ALA A 224 1.44 -27.23 4.39
CA ALA A 224 2.21 -28.18 5.20
C ALA A 224 3.40 -27.51 5.92
N ARG A 225 4.06 -26.53 5.30
CA ARG A 225 5.13 -25.73 5.93
C ARG A 225 4.60 -24.84 7.04
N GLU A 226 3.47 -24.18 6.80
CA GLU A 226 2.79 -23.35 7.80
C GLU A 226 2.32 -24.20 8.98
N ASP A 227 1.72 -25.36 8.71
CA ASP A 227 1.29 -26.31 9.73
C ASP A 227 2.49 -26.82 10.55
N LYS A 228 3.60 -27.18 9.90
CA LYS A 228 4.85 -27.53 10.60
C LYS A 228 5.31 -26.41 11.52
N GLN A 229 5.40 -25.19 11.02
CA GLN A 229 5.87 -24.04 11.81
C GLN A 229 4.91 -23.73 12.97
N SER A 230 3.61 -23.86 12.74
CA SER A 230 2.56 -23.70 13.76
C SER A 230 2.69 -24.74 14.87
N ILE A 231 2.89 -26.01 14.52
CA ILE A 231 3.08 -27.12 15.47
C ILE A 231 4.36 -26.91 16.29
N GLU A 232 5.47 -26.52 15.66
CA GLU A 232 6.73 -26.22 16.36
C GLU A 232 6.54 -25.05 17.34
N ASN A 233 5.90 -23.97 16.91
CA ASN A 233 5.62 -22.82 17.76
C ASN A 233 4.69 -23.18 18.94
N ALA A 234 3.67 -24.01 18.70
CA ALA A 234 2.77 -24.49 19.74
C ALA A 234 3.49 -25.39 20.76
N ALA A 235 4.39 -26.27 20.28
CA ALA A 235 5.21 -27.13 21.14
C ALA A 235 6.17 -26.29 22.02
N LEU A 236 6.83 -25.29 21.43
CA LEU A 236 7.69 -24.35 22.16
C LEU A 236 6.89 -23.55 23.19
N ALA A 237 5.70 -23.05 22.82
CA ALA A 237 4.82 -22.33 23.75
C ALA A 237 4.38 -23.23 24.92
N TYR A 238 4.04 -24.49 24.65
CA TYR A 238 3.67 -25.46 25.68
C TYR A 238 4.84 -25.73 26.63
N ALA A 239 6.04 -25.99 26.11
CA ALA A 239 7.25 -26.22 26.91
C ALA A 239 7.58 -24.98 27.79
N ASN A 240 7.52 -23.79 27.18
CA ASN A 240 7.75 -22.52 27.87
C ASN A 240 6.66 -22.19 28.91
N LYS A 241 5.49 -22.82 28.84
CA LYS A 241 4.44 -22.70 29.87
C LYS A 241 4.63 -23.71 31.00
N VAL A 242 4.85 -24.99 30.67
CA VAL A 242 4.86 -26.08 31.66
C VAL A 242 6.11 -26.06 32.53
N VAL A 243 7.29 -25.83 31.94
CA VAL A 243 8.55 -25.88 32.68
C VAL A 243 8.64 -24.79 33.76
N PRO A 244 8.28 -23.52 33.51
CA PRO A 244 8.30 -22.49 34.56
C PRO A 244 7.24 -22.73 35.64
N VAL A 245 6.05 -23.21 35.29
CA VAL A 245 5.00 -23.54 36.28
C VAL A 245 5.49 -24.65 37.21
N ALA A 246 6.01 -25.74 36.66
CA ALA A 246 6.53 -26.85 37.46
C ALA A 246 7.71 -26.41 38.37
N ARG A 247 8.59 -25.54 37.87
CA ARG A 247 9.67 -24.95 38.67
C ARG A 247 9.14 -24.03 39.77
N GLY A 248 8.11 -23.24 39.48
CA GLY A 248 7.43 -22.37 40.44
C GLY A 248 6.78 -23.17 41.57
N ASP A 249 6.09 -24.26 41.24
CA ASP A 249 5.49 -25.16 42.23
C ASP A 249 6.54 -25.85 43.09
N ALA A 250 7.63 -26.35 42.49
CA ALA A 250 8.73 -26.94 43.24
C ALA A 250 9.37 -25.92 44.20
N ALA A 251 9.60 -24.69 43.74
CA ALA A 251 10.14 -23.60 44.55
C ALA A 251 9.18 -23.21 45.69
N ARG A 252 7.87 -23.15 45.42
CA ARG A 252 6.83 -22.86 46.42
C ARG A 252 6.81 -23.92 47.51
N ILE A 253 6.77 -25.21 47.16
CA ILE A 253 6.79 -26.32 48.11
C ILE A 253 8.06 -26.28 48.97
N ALA A 254 9.22 -26.03 48.36
CA ALA A 254 10.48 -25.90 49.10
C ALA A 254 10.46 -24.70 50.07
N ALA A 255 9.90 -23.56 49.65
CA ALA A 255 9.76 -22.38 50.49
C ALA A 255 8.78 -22.60 51.65
N GLU A 256 7.63 -23.24 51.40
CA GLU A 256 6.65 -23.63 52.43
C GLU A 256 7.28 -24.57 53.46
N ALA A 257 8.03 -25.59 53.00
CA ALA A 257 8.72 -26.52 53.88
C ALA A 257 9.81 -25.82 54.73
N ALA A 258 10.57 -24.90 54.15
CA ALA A 258 11.55 -24.09 54.87
C ALA A 258 10.89 -23.16 55.90
N GLY A 259 9.78 -22.53 55.53
CA GLY A 259 8.97 -21.69 56.41
C GLY A 259 8.43 -22.48 57.60
N TYR A 260 7.83 -23.66 57.35
CA TYR A 260 7.35 -24.55 58.40
C TYR A 260 8.47 -25.00 59.34
N LYS A 261 9.63 -25.38 58.80
CA LYS A 261 10.80 -25.72 59.61
C LYS A 261 11.23 -24.56 60.51
N ALA A 262 11.34 -23.36 59.95
CA ALA A 262 11.73 -22.16 60.69
C ALA A 262 10.70 -21.81 61.78
N GLU A 263 9.41 -21.89 61.45
CA GLU A 263 8.31 -21.68 62.40
C GLU A 263 8.37 -22.68 63.56
N ARG A 264 8.56 -23.97 63.27
CA ARG A 264 8.66 -25.03 64.30
C ARG A 264 9.85 -24.80 65.23
N ILE A 265 11.00 -24.39 64.70
CA ILE A 265 12.19 -24.06 65.50
C ILE A 265 11.93 -22.82 66.36
N ALA A 266 11.37 -21.76 65.78
CA ALA A 266 11.08 -20.51 66.49
C ALA A 266 10.05 -20.71 67.61
N ARG A 267 8.98 -21.48 67.37
CA ARG A 267 8.00 -21.85 68.41
C ARG A 267 8.68 -22.64 69.54
N ALA A 268 9.48 -23.66 69.22
CA ALA A 268 10.18 -24.46 70.23
C ALA A 268 11.17 -23.62 71.06
N GLN A 269 11.89 -22.69 70.43
CA GLN A 269 12.78 -21.76 71.12
C GLN A 269 12.00 -20.78 72.01
N GLY A 270 10.89 -20.23 71.52
CA GLY A 270 9.99 -19.37 72.27
C GLY A 270 9.40 -20.07 73.50
N ASP A 271 8.93 -21.31 73.34
CA ASP A 271 8.41 -22.14 74.43
C ASP A 271 9.49 -22.43 75.47
N THR A 272 10.72 -22.77 75.02
CA THR A 272 11.86 -23.01 75.91
C THR A 272 12.26 -21.74 76.67
N ALA A 273 12.31 -20.59 76.00
CA ALA A 273 12.61 -19.30 76.63
C ALA A 273 11.54 -18.92 77.66
N ARG A 274 10.25 -19.06 77.30
CA ARG A 274 9.13 -18.86 78.22
C ARG A 274 9.25 -19.78 79.43
N PHE A 275 9.54 -21.07 79.23
CA PHE A 275 9.72 -22.03 80.31
C PHE A 275 10.89 -21.67 81.22
N ALA A 276 12.04 -21.25 80.67
CA ALA A 276 13.21 -20.85 81.45
C ALA A 276 12.93 -19.62 82.33
N LEU A 277 12.21 -18.63 81.79
CA LEU A 277 11.76 -17.46 82.56
C LEU A 277 10.79 -17.86 83.69
N LEU A 278 9.82 -18.73 83.41
CA LEU A 278 8.90 -19.26 84.42
C LEU A 278 9.64 -20.06 85.50
N LEU A 279 10.59 -20.91 85.12
CA LEU A 279 11.40 -21.70 86.05
C LEU A 279 12.19 -20.80 87.00
N LYS A 280 12.77 -19.70 86.49
CA LYS A 280 13.48 -18.72 87.31
C LYS A 280 12.58 -18.10 88.38
N GLN A 281 11.35 -17.71 88.00
CA GLN A 281 10.39 -17.13 88.94
C GLN A 281 9.85 -18.16 89.94
N TYR A 282 9.57 -19.39 89.48
CA TYR A 282 9.11 -20.48 90.33
C TYR A 282 10.15 -20.83 91.41
N LYS A 283 11.45 -20.83 91.07
CA LYS A 283 12.54 -21.03 92.03
C LYS A 283 12.63 -19.91 93.07
N ALA A 284 12.30 -18.67 92.70
CA ALA A 284 12.33 -17.53 93.63
C ALA A 284 11.13 -17.55 94.61
N ALA A 285 9.94 -17.90 94.14
CA ALA A 285 8.74 -17.97 94.98
C ALA A 285 7.74 -19.04 94.46
N PRO A 286 7.79 -20.27 95.01
CA PRO A 286 7.08 -21.41 94.44
C PRO A 286 5.56 -21.37 94.65
N GLU A 287 5.09 -20.96 95.82
CA GLU A 287 3.66 -20.99 96.16
C GLU A 287 2.84 -19.96 95.37
N VAL A 288 3.35 -18.72 95.25
CA VAL A 288 2.68 -17.65 94.51
C VAL A 288 2.66 -17.93 93.01
N THR A 289 3.74 -18.49 92.47
CA THR A 289 3.84 -18.81 91.04
C THR A 289 2.88 -19.94 90.66
N ARG A 290 2.76 -20.97 91.50
CA ARG A 290 1.81 -22.08 91.27
C ARG A 290 0.36 -21.59 91.31
N LYS A 291 0.01 -20.78 92.31
CA LYS A 291 -1.34 -20.21 92.43
C LYS A 291 -1.69 -19.31 91.25
N ARG A 292 -0.74 -18.48 90.80
CA ARG A 292 -0.90 -17.64 89.59
C ARG A 292 -1.12 -18.48 88.35
N LEU A 293 -0.27 -19.48 88.08
CA LEU A 293 -0.43 -20.35 86.91
C LEU A 293 -1.78 -21.08 86.93
N TRP A 294 -2.22 -21.57 88.09
CA TRP A 294 -3.53 -22.20 88.23
C TRP A 294 -4.66 -21.22 87.90
N LEU A 295 -4.63 -20.01 88.46
CA LEU A 295 -5.63 -18.97 88.16
C LEU A 295 -5.62 -18.57 86.68
N GLU A 296 -4.46 -18.34 86.05
CA GLU A 296 -4.34 -18.01 84.63
C GLU A 296 -4.84 -19.14 83.72
N THR A 297 -4.49 -20.40 84.03
CA THR A 297 -4.98 -21.55 83.26
C THR A 297 -6.49 -21.75 83.44
N MET A 298 -7.01 -21.53 84.65
CA MET A 298 -8.44 -21.62 84.93
C MET A 298 -9.18 -20.49 84.20
N GLU A 299 -8.66 -19.26 84.23
CA GLU A 299 -9.18 -18.12 83.48
C GLU A 299 -9.23 -18.43 81.98
N GLN A 300 -8.14 -18.95 81.39
CA GLN A 300 -8.09 -19.28 79.96
C GLN A 300 -9.09 -20.39 79.60
N VAL A 301 -9.14 -21.48 80.38
CA VAL A 301 -10.06 -22.59 80.14
C VAL A 301 -11.53 -22.17 80.34
N MET A 302 -11.81 -21.31 81.32
CA MET A 302 -13.16 -20.77 81.57
C MET A 302 -13.55 -19.71 80.52
N ALA A 303 -12.59 -19.01 79.91
CA ALA A 303 -12.85 -18.08 78.81
C ALA A 303 -13.21 -18.80 77.50
N ASP A 304 -12.53 -19.93 77.21
CA ASP A 304 -12.77 -20.72 76.00
C ASP A 304 -13.98 -21.67 76.13
N ASN A 305 -14.49 -21.90 77.35
CA ASN A 305 -15.59 -22.81 77.60
C ASN A 305 -16.78 -22.10 78.28
N SER A 306 -17.86 -21.91 77.53
CA SER A 306 -19.07 -21.21 78.00
C SER A 306 -19.93 -22.02 78.97
N LYS A 307 -19.60 -23.30 79.23
CA LYS A 307 -20.44 -24.20 80.03
C LYS A 307 -19.68 -24.79 81.21
N VAL A 308 -20.00 -24.30 82.41
CA VAL A 308 -19.51 -24.82 83.69
C VAL A 308 -20.62 -25.62 84.37
N ILE A 309 -20.31 -26.84 84.81
CA ILE A 309 -21.22 -27.72 85.54
C ILE A 309 -20.70 -27.84 86.97
N ASP A 310 -21.47 -27.36 87.95
CA ASP A 310 -21.14 -27.48 89.36
C ASP A 310 -21.39 -28.92 89.86
N GLY A 311 -20.44 -29.46 90.62
CA GLY A 311 -20.43 -30.84 91.12
C GLY A 311 -21.31 -31.07 92.35
N SER A 312 -21.99 -30.06 92.89
CA SER A 312 -22.96 -30.24 93.97
C SER A 312 -24.34 -30.61 93.41
N GLY A 313 -24.62 -31.91 93.27
CA GLY A 313 -25.98 -32.45 93.31
C GLY A 313 -27.09 -31.73 92.53
N GLY A 314 -26.90 -31.51 91.22
CA GLY A 314 -27.98 -31.45 90.21
C GLY A 314 -28.90 -30.21 90.14
N ARG A 315 -28.91 -29.59 88.94
CA ARG A 315 -29.87 -28.59 88.38
C ARG A 315 -29.54 -27.10 88.48
N ASN A 316 -28.28 -26.68 88.36
CA ASN A 316 -28.01 -25.30 87.94
C ASN A 316 -26.89 -25.22 86.89
N ILE A 317 -27.25 -24.90 85.65
CA ILE A 317 -26.30 -24.54 84.59
C ILE A 317 -26.09 -23.05 84.70
N ILE A 318 -24.94 -22.63 85.24
CA ILE A 318 -24.59 -21.20 85.28
C ILE A 318 -23.97 -20.86 83.92
N ASN A 319 -24.78 -20.32 83.03
CA ASN A 319 -24.33 -19.77 81.76
C ASN A 319 -23.73 -18.39 82.07
N LEU A 320 -22.40 -18.26 82.05
CA LEU A 320 -21.72 -16.99 82.27
C LEU A 320 -21.93 -16.09 81.04
N PRO A 321 -22.65 -14.96 81.13
CA PRO A 321 -22.82 -14.07 80.01
C PRO A 321 -21.57 -13.20 79.87
N PHE A 322 -20.59 -13.65 79.08
CA PHE A 322 -19.59 -12.74 78.53
C PHE A 322 -19.97 -12.45 77.09
N GLY A 323 -20.45 -11.23 76.86
CA GLY A 323 -20.87 -10.75 75.56
C GLY A 323 -19.72 -10.73 74.56
N ARG A 324 -19.89 -11.48 73.47
CA ARG A 324 -19.53 -10.99 72.15
C ARG A 324 -20.82 -10.84 71.37
N ALA A 325 -21.34 -9.61 71.39
CA ALA A 325 -22.39 -9.19 70.50
C ALA A 325 -21.86 -9.27 69.05
N GLU A 326 -22.68 -9.91 68.21
CA GLU A 326 -22.84 -9.75 66.77
C GLU A 326 -21.65 -10.04 65.82
N GLN A 327 -21.83 -11.03 64.94
CA GLN A 327 -22.37 -10.79 63.59
C GLN A 327 -22.46 -12.12 62.82
N SER A 328 -23.68 -12.64 62.71
CA SER A 328 -24.02 -13.62 61.66
C SER A 328 -24.46 -12.83 60.42
N PRO A 329 -23.83 -12.99 59.25
CA PRO A 329 -24.49 -12.63 58.01
C PRO A 329 -25.51 -13.73 57.70
N ALA A 330 -26.76 -13.29 57.58
CA ALA A 330 -27.86 -14.06 57.04
C ALA A 330 -27.50 -14.61 55.66
N ASN A 331 -27.82 -15.88 55.41
CA ASN A 331 -28.21 -16.31 54.09
C ASN A 331 -29.41 -17.23 54.23
N GLY A 332 -30.57 -16.70 53.81
CA GLY A 332 -31.82 -17.42 53.77
C GLY A 332 -31.75 -18.54 52.74
N THR A 333 -32.24 -19.69 53.16
CA THR A 333 -32.79 -20.71 52.28
C THR A 333 -34.01 -20.16 51.57
N ASP A 334 -34.05 -20.28 50.24
CA ASP A 334 -35.30 -20.47 49.54
C ASP A 334 -35.22 -21.77 48.72
N THR A 335 -36.33 -22.48 48.79
CA THR A 335 -36.58 -23.84 48.30
C THR A 335 -37.38 -23.69 47.01
N ASP A 336 -37.04 -24.38 45.91
CA ASP A 336 -37.98 -25.29 45.22
C ASP A 336 -37.45 -25.89 43.91
N THR A 337 -37.62 -27.21 43.83
CA THR A 337 -38.21 -28.03 42.75
C THR A 337 -37.82 -27.84 41.27
N ASP A 338 -37.23 -28.94 40.79
CA ASP A 338 -37.21 -29.54 39.44
C ASP A 338 -38.31 -29.11 38.45
N THR A 339 -37.89 -28.72 37.23
CA THR A 339 -38.43 -29.26 35.97
C THR A 339 -37.49 -28.91 34.80
N GLY A 340 -36.86 -29.95 34.24
CA GLY A 340 -36.87 -30.22 32.80
C GLY A 340 -36.25 -29.25 31.79
N THR A 341 -35.47 -29.87 30.90
CA THR A 341 -35.30 -29.62 29.45
C THR A 341 -34.10 -28.82 28.90
N VAL A 342 -33.28 -29.62 28.19
CA VAL A 342 -32.50 -29.42 26.94
C VAL A 342 -31.27 -28.51 26.83
N ASN A 343 -30.26 -29.15 26.23
CA ASN A 343 -29.29 -28.67 25.24
C ASN A 343 -28.00 -27.99 25.70
N ALA A 344 -26.92 -28.78 25.60
CA ALA A 344 -25.78 -28.65 24.67
C ALA A 344 -25.11 -27.29 24.43
N VAL A 345 -23.81 -27.39 24.05
CA VAL A 345 -22.85 -26.40 23.48
C VAL A 345 -21.76 -26.04 24.49
N VAL A 346 -20.53 -26.58 24.38
CA VAL A 346 -19.44 -26.35 23.40
C VAL A 346 -18.70 -25.01 23.63
N SER A 347 -17.36 -25.15 23.65
CA SER A 347 -16.23 -24.22 23.69
C SER A 347 -16.43 -22.74 23.31
N PRO A 348 -15.59 -21.82 23.83
CA PRO A 348 -15.35 -20.53 23.20
C PRO A 348 -14.14 -20.60 22.26
N ALA A 349 -14.31 -20.05 21.06
CA ALA A 349 -13.23 -19.66 20.15
C ALA A 349 -13.28 -18.14 19.88
N SER A 350 -12.09 -17.64 19.61
CA SER A 350 -11.57 -16.28 19.39
C SER A 350 -12.27 -15.34 18.39
N GLY A 351 -11.98 -14.03 18.56
CA GLY A 351 -11.94 -12.97 17.51
C GLY A 351 -13.10 -11.95 17.58
N SER A 352 -12.98 -10.65 17.28
CA SER A 352 -11.89 -9.72 16.93
C SER A 352 -12.50 -8.30 16.76
N THR A 353 -11.72 -7.25 17.07
CA THR A 353 -11.72 -5.87 16.49
C THR A 353 -13.01 -5.03 16.35
N THR A 354 -12.99 -3.81 16.94
CA THR A 354 -13.29 -2.47 16.34
C THR A 354 -12.98 -1.45 17.45
N GLY A 355 -11.96 -0.59 17.39
CA GLY A 355 -11.86 0.62 16.57
C GLY A 355 -12.14 1.86 17.44
N ASN A 356 -11.11 2.60 17.87
CA ASN A 356 -11.29 3.92 18.48
C ASN A 356 -10.31 4.96 17.92
N LYS A 357 -10.89 6.07 17.46
CA LYS A 357 -10.25 7.21 16.80
C LYS A 357 -9.96 8.30 17.83
N GLY A 358 -8.73 8.83 17.78
CA GLY A 358 -8.45 10.27 17.74
C GLY A 358 -8.53 11.07 19.05
N ALA A 359 -7.37 11.60 19.48
CA ALA A 359 -7.22 13.01 19.84
C ALA A 359 -5.72 13.36 19.95
N GLN A 360 -5.27 14.20 19.01
CA GLN A 360 -4.13 15.13 19.10
C GLN A 360 -4.73 16.54 18.92
N PRO A 361 -4.05 17.65 19.21
CA PRO A 361 -2.63 17.94 18.98
C PRO A 361 -1.70 17.81 20.20
#